data_AF-A0A7J7KVK2-F1
#
_entry.id   AF-A0A7J7KVK2-F1
#
_cell.length_a   1.000
_cell.length_b   1.000
_cell.length_c   1.000
_cell.angle_alpha   90.00
_cell.angle_beta   90.00
_cell.angle_gamma   90.00
#
_symmetry.space_group_name_H-M   'P 1'
#
loop_
_entity.id
_entity.type
_entity.pdbx_description
1 polymer ?
#
loop_
_entity_poly.entity_id
_entity_poly.type
_entity_poly.pdbx_seq_one_letter_code
_entity_poly.pdbx_strand_id
1 'polypeptide(L)'
;MSTRSNDTQHRLNDFDKSLNHSRTSWIIEYDVFDIEKYAFGENPRWETHSARGGTFLRTSRGGHDTKTIVDSIQDRGINQVYIIGGDGTQKGASVIYKEVKKRGLQVSVAGIPKTIDNNIAVIEKSFDFDTAIEEDKRAINAAHMEFESFKNGVGIVKLMGRYNGFIAMYATLASRDVDYCLIPESPFYLEGMGGLFEFIEQRLK
;
A
#
# COMPACT_ATOMS: atom_id res chain seq x y z
N MET A 1 -41.11 -21.24 13.77
CA MET A 1 -39.80 -21.24 13.05
C MET A 1 -39.18 -19.86 13.18
N SER A 2 -38.35 -19.64 14.21
CA SER A 2 -37.49 -18.46 14.33
C SER A 2 -36.38 -18.80 15.32
N THR A 3 -35.27 -19.33 14.82
CA THR A 3 -34.05 -19.59 15.60
C THR A 3 -32.86 -19.60 14.63
N ARG A 4 -32.33 -18.42 14.26
CA ARG A 4 -31.04 -18.30 13.55
C ARG A 4 -30.31 -16.96 13.78
N SER A 5 -30.54 -16.27 14.90
CA SER A 5 -29.86 -15.00 15.23
C SER A 5 -28.93 -15.04 16.46
N ASN A 6 -28.86 -16.16 17.20
CA ASN A 6 -28.11 -16.20 18.47
C ASN A 6 -26.69 -16.79 18.37
N ASP A 7 -26.35 -17.52 17.29
CA ASP A 7 -25.03 -18.17 17.16
C ASP A 7 -23.91 -17.21 16.79
N THR A 8 -24.21 -16.13 16.07
CA THR A 8 -23.19 -15.16 15.62
C THR A 8 -22.76 -14.23 16.75
N GLN A 9 -23.68 -13.86 17.64
CA GLN A 9 -23.38 -13.03 18.82
C GLN A 9 -22.54 -13.80 19.85
N HIS A 10 -22.77 -15.11 19.99
CA HIS A 10 -22.01 -15.94 20.94
C HIS A 10 -20.56 -16.14 20.49
N ARG A 11 -20.31 -16.33 19.18
CA ARG A 11 -18.95 -16.44 18.62
C ARG A 11 -18.13 -15.15 18.69
N LEU A 12 -18.78 -13.99 18.62
CA LEU A 12 -18.12 -12.69 18.80
C LEU A 12 -17.72 -12.47 20.27
N ASN A 13 -18.58 -12.85 21.21
CA ASN A 13 -18.28 -12.78 22.65
C ASN A 13 -17.20 -13.78 23.09
N ASP A 14 -17.08 -14.92 22.41
CA ASP A 14 -16.04 -15.91 22.69
C ASP A 14 -14.67 -15.50 22.08
N PHE A 15 -14.66 -14.73 20.99
CA PHE A 15 -13.43 -14.12 20.46
C PHE A 15 -12.87 -13.06 21.43
N ASP A 16 -13.76 -12.24 21.99
CA ASP A 16 -13.44 -11.14 22.92
C ASP A 16 -12.93 -11.65 24.28
N LYS A 17 -13.51 -12.73 24.82
CA LYS A 17 -13.03 -13.35 26.07
C LYS A 17 -11.66 -14.03 25.95
N SER A 18 -11.22 -14.40 24.74
CA SER A 18 -9.90 -15.00 24.53
C SER A 18 -8.74 -14.00 24.59
N LEU A 19 -9.03 -12.70 24.52
CA LEU A 19 -8.04 -11.62 24.52
C LEU A 19 -7.62 -11.16 25.92
N ASN A 20 -8.27 -11.64 26.99
CA ASN A 20 -8.16 -11.08 28.34
C ASN A 20 -7.11 -11.75 29.26
N HIS A 21 -6.17 -12.51 28.70
CA HIS A 21 -4.98 -12.95 29.45
C HIS A 21 -3.70 -12.44 28.78
N SER A 22 -3.29 -11.24 29.23
CA SER A 22 -1.95 -10.66 29.08
C SER A 22 -1.33 -10.67 27.67
N ARG A 23 -2.13 -10.44 26.61
CA ARG A 23 -1.61 -10.35 25.24
C ARG A 23 -1.42 -8.92 24.74
N THR A 24 -0.21 -8.40 24.87
CA THR A 24 0.19 -7.16 24.21
C THR A 24 0.32 -7.38 22.70
N SER A 25 -0.63 -6.82 21.94
CA SER A 25 -0.62 -6.81 20.47
C SER A 25 -0.13 -5.46 19.96
N TRP A 26 0.72 -5.49 18.93
CA TRP A 26 1.35 -4.29 18.38
C TRP A 26 1.32 -4.30 16.85
N ILE A 27 0.90 -3.18 16.27
CA ILE A 27 1.11 -2.91 14.85
C ILE A 27 2.47 -2.27 14.72
N ILE A 28 3.34 -2.88 13.92
CA ILE A 28 4.58 -2.26 13.48
C ILE A 28 4.38 -1.94 12.00
N GLU A 29 3.90 -0.74 11.70
CA GLU A 29 4.16 -0.20 10.37
C GLU A 29 5.66 0.02 10.28
N TYR A 30 6.30 -0.84 9.50
CA TYR A 30 7.69 -0.61 9.17
C TYR A 30 7.72 0.66 8.33
N ASP A 31 8.31 1.69 8.91
CA ASP A 31 9.68 2.03 8.55
C ASP A 31 10.31 3.03 9.58
N VAL A 32 10.01 3.00 10.89
CA VAL A 32 10.73 3.82 11.90
C VAL A 32 11.09 2.98 13.13
N PHE A 33 12.26 3.27 13.71
CA PHE A 33 12.88 2.69 14.90
C PHE A 33 12.12 2.93 16.24
N ASP A 34 10.84 3.25 16.21
CA ASP A 34 10.09 3.57 17.42
C ASP A 34 8.87 2.65 17.57
N ILE A 35 9.01 1.64 18.43
CA ILE A 35 7.87 0.86 18.93
C ILE A 35 7.15 1.78 19.92
N GLU A 36 6.30 2.69 19.43
CA GLU A 36 5.42 3.48 20.29
C GLU A 36 4.08 2.80 20.56
N LYS A 37 3.59 3.05 21.78
CA LYS A 37 2.62 2.28 22.56
C LYS A 37 1.18 2.30 22.01
N TYR A 38 0.77 1.29 21.24
CA TYR A 38 -0.64 1.11 20.86
C TYR A 38 -1.11 -0.34 20.95
N ALA A 39 -1.78 -0.66 22.08
CA ALA A 39 -2.61 -1.84 22.21
C ALA A 39 -3.99 -1.55 21.62
N PHE A 40 -4.60 -2.52 20.93
CA PHE A 40 -6.01 -2.45 20.49
C PHE A 40 -6.94 -2.49 21.72
N GLY A 41 -7.10 -1.35 22.39
CA GLY A 41 -8.02 -1.16 23.50
C GLY A 41 -8.36 0.32 23.61
N GLU A 42 -9.59 0.66 23.20
CA GLU A 42 -10.23 1.98 23.31
C GLU A 42 -9.38 3.19 22.85
N ASN A 43 -9.18 3.33 21.53
CA ASN A 43 -8.75 4.61 20.95
C ASN A 43 -9.97 5.34 20.33
N PRO A 44 -10.58 6.33 21.02
CA PRO A 44 -11.77 7.05 20.53
C PRO A 44 -11.53 7.93 19.29
N ARG A 45 -10.37 7.83 18.62
CA ARG A 45 -10.02 8.63 17.43
C ARG A 45 -9.97 7.83 16.12
N TRP A 46 -10.40 6.57 16.07
CA TRP A 46 -10.34 5.77 14.83
C TRP A 46 -11.06 6.43 13.64
N GLU A 47 -12.19 7.10 13.89
CA GLU A 47 -12.95 7.86 12.89
C GLU A 47 -12.15 9.05 12.35
N THR A 48 -11.34 9.71 13.19
CA THR A 48 -10.52 10.86 12.79
C THR A 48 -9.29 10.48 11.99
N HIS A 49 -8.77 9.25 12.15
CA HIS A 49 -7.60 8.78 11.42
C HIS A 49 -7.96 8.21 10.05
N SER A 50 -9.11 7.53 9.93
CA SER A 50 -9.56 6.91 8.68
C SER A 50 -9.77 7.93 7.54
N ALA A 51 -10.04 9.20 7.89
CA ALA A 51 -10.20 10.29 6.93
C ALA A 51 -8.88 10.98 6.54
N ARG A 52 -7.73 10.58 7.11
CA ARG A 52 -6.43 11.21 6.85
C ARG A 52 -5.53 10.24 6.09
N GLY A 53 -4.91 10.71 5.02
CA GLY A 53 -3.88 9.96 4.30
C GLY A 53 -2.57 9.84 5.09
N GLY A 54 -1.71 8.93 4.64
CA GLY A 54 -0.44 8.64 5.30
C GLY A 54 -0.59 7.70 6.50
N THR A 55 0.45 7.61 7.31
CA THR A 55 0.47 6.80 8.53
C THR A 55 0.78 7.66 9.74
N PHE A 56 0.02 7.46 10.81
CA PHE A 56 0.32 8.04 12.12
C PHE A 56 1.63 7.49 12.71
N LEU A 57 1.93 6.20 12.47
CA LEU A 57 3.13 5.51 12.93
C LEU A 57 4.40 5.93 12.17
N ARG A 58 4.24 6.71 11.09
CA ARG A 58 5.31 7.16 10.18
C ARG A 58 5.95 6.00 9.39
N THR A 59 6.68 6.38 8.35
CA THR A 59 7.42 5.48 7.46
C THR A 59 8.74 6.15 7.05
N SER A 60 9.68 5.38 6.52
CA SER A 60 11.03 5.70 6.04
C SER A 60 11.43 4.64 5.00
N ARG A 61 12.68 4.58 4.55
CA ARG A 61 13.16 3.50 3.68
C ARG A 61 14.57 3.12 4.09
N GLY A 62 14.90 1.84 4.15
CA GLY A 62 16.26 1.40 4.44
C GLY A 62 16.35 0.02 5.11
N GLY A 63 17.58 -0.43 5.34
CA GLY A 63 17.85 -1.70 6.02
C GLY A 63 17.37 -1.71 7.48
N HIS A 64 17.15 -2.90 8.02
CA HIS A 64 16.68 -3.13 9.38
C HIS A 64 17.72 -3.96 10.16
N ASP A 65 17.98 -3.61 11.42
CA ASP A 65 18.75 -4.48 12.32
C ASP A 65 17.80 -5.48 12.98
N THR A 66 17.75 -6.68 12.39
CA THR A 66 16.88 -7.77 12.87
C THR A 66 17.11 -8.07 14.35
N LYS A 67 18.35 -7.99 14.85
CA LYS A 67 18.63 -8.33 16.25
C LYS A 67 18.01 -7.28 17.17
N THR A 68 18.28 -5.99 16.92
CA THR A 68 17.71 -4.89 17.70
C THR A 68 16.19 -4.93 17.74
N ILE A 69 15.56 -5.28 16.62
CA ILE A 69 14.10 -5.42 16.52
C ILE A 69 13.61 -6.55 17.43
N VAL A 70 14.21 -7.74 17.32
CA VAL A 70 13.76 -8.92 18.08
C VAL A 70 14.09 -8.77 19.57
N ASP A 71 15.21 -8.12 19.91
CA ASP A 71 15.52 -7.72 21.29
C ASP A 71 14.41 -6.82 21.84
N SER A 72 14.00 -5.81 21.07
CA SER A 72 12.92 -4.90 21.48
C SER A 72 11.57 -5.60 21.63
N ILE A 73 11.24 -6.55 20.75
CA ILE A 73 10.03 -7.39 20.84
C ILE A 73 10.04 -8.18 22.15
N GLN A 74 11.18 -8.81 22.47
CA GLN A 74 11.35 -9.62 23.67
C GLN A 74 11.28 -8.78 24.95
N ASP A 75 12.04 -7.68 25.01
CA ASP A 75 12.13 -6.79 26.18
C ASP A 75 10.77 -6.17 26.54
N ARG A 76 9.94 -5.92 25.53
CA ARG A 76 8.59 -5.36 25.68
C ARG A 76 7.50 -6.43 25.85
N GLY A 77 7.86 -7.71 25.82
CA GLY A 77 6.94 -8.83 25.98
C GLY A 77 5.87 -8.91 24.87
N ILE A 78 6.21 -8.47 23.65
CA ILE A 78 5.28 -8.44 22.51
C ILE A 78 5.08 -9.85 21.97
N ASN A 79 3.82 -10.28 21.81
CA ASN A 79 3.51 -11.61 21.28
C ASN A 79 2.88 -11.60 19.88
N GLN A 80 2.60 -10.43 19.32
CA GLN A 80 2.04 -10.28 17.98
C GLN A 80 2.65 -9.05 17.31
N VAL A 81 3.15 -9.24 16.10
CA VAL A 81 3.77 -8.20 15.28
C VAL A 81 3.14 -8.24 13.90
N TYR A 82 2.45 -7.17 13.54
CA TYR A 82 1.91 -6.95 12.19
C TYR A 82 2.84 -6.03 11.43
N ILE A 83 3.31 -6.45 10.25
CA ILE A 83 4.31 -5.76 9.44
C ILE A 83 3.69 -5.35 8.11
N ILE A 84 3.43 -4.06 7.94
CA ILE A 84 2.75 -3.51 6.77
C ILE A 84 3.76 -2.84 5.85
N GLY A 85 3.76 -3.18 4.56
CA GLY A 85 4.65 -2.55 3.58
C GLY A 85 4.86 -3.35 2.30
N GLY A 86 5.70 -2.82 1.41
CA GLY A 86 5.99 -3.44 0.11
C GLY A 86 7.01 -4.58 0.19
N ASP A 87 7.53 -5.01 -0.96
CA ASP A 87 8.39 -6.20 -1.08
C ASP A 87 9.61 -6.19 -0.15
N GLY A 88 10.27 -5.04 -0.01
CA GLY A 88 11.42 -4.89 0.89
C GLY A 88 11.03 -5.15 2.35
N THR A 89 9.89 -4.62 2.75
CA THR A 89 9.32 -4.80 4.09
C THR A 89 8.91 -6.24 4.34
N GLN A 90 8.29 -6.91 3.36
CA GLN A 90 7.90 -8.32 3.48
C GLN A 90 9.13 -9.26 3.56
N LYS A 91 10.22 -8.93 2.88
CA LYS A 91 11.51 -9.62 3.07
C LYS A 91 12.01 -9.46 4.50
N GLY A 92 11.92 -8.25 5.07
CA GLY A 92 12.25 -8.00 6.47
C GLY A 92 11.39 -8.79 7.45
N ALA A 93 10.08 -8.86 7.21
CA ALA A 93 9.16 -9.67 8.00
C ALA A 93 9.58 -11.15 8.06
N SER A 94 10.00 -11.70 6.92
CA SER A 94 10.51 -13.08 6.85
C SER A 94 11.78 -13.28 7.70
N VAL A 95 12.70 -12.32 7.69
CA VAL A 95 13.95 -12.38 8.46
C VAL A 95 13.66 -12.26 9.97
N ILE A 96 12.78 -11.35 10.37
CA ILE A 96 12.32 -11.18 11.76
C ILE A 96 11.66 -12.46 12.27
N TYR A 97 10.75 -13.04 11.48
CA TYR A 97 10.10 -14.31 11.81
C TYR A 97 11.10 -15.44 12.05
N LYS A 98 12.13 -15.56 11.19
CA LYS A 98 13.17 -16.58 11.34
C LYS A 98 13.97 -16.39 12.65
N GLU A 99 14.29 -15.15 13.01
CA GLU A 99 15.03 -14.86 14.24
C GLU A 99 14.17 -15.10 15.50
N VAL A 100 12.89 -14.69 15.49
CA VAL A 100 11.91 -15.01 16.54
C VAL A 100 11.83 -16.52 16.76
N LYS A 101 11.70 -17.28 15.68
CA LYS A 101 11.63 -18.75 15.72
C LYS A 101 12.92 -19.36 16.25
N LYS A 102 14.08 -18.86 15.81
CA LYS A 102 15.40 -19.31 16.26
C LYS A 102 15.59 -19.13 17.77
N ARG A 103 15.06 -18.04 18.33
CA ARG A 103 15.11 -17.74 19.78
C ARG A 103 14.02 -18.44 20.59
N GLY A 104 13.10 -19.17 19.96
CA GLY A 104 12.00 -19.85 20.64
C GLY A 104 10.97 -18.91 21.28
N LEU A 105 10.89 -17.66 20.81
CA LEU A 105 9.96 -16.68 21.36
C LEU A 105 8.53 -17.00 20.92
N GLN A 106 7.57 -16.84 21.84
CA GLN A 106 6.14 -17.06 21.58
C GLN A 106 5.52 -15.82 20.92
N VAL A 107 5.96 -15.49 19.71
CA VAL A 107 5.54 -14.29 18.96
C VAL A 107 5.01 -14.67 17.59
N SER A 108 3.80 -14.21 17.27
CA SER A 108 3.22 -14.28 15.94
C SER A 108 3.72 -13.12 15.09
N VAL A 109 4.18 -13.39 13.87
CA VAL A 109 4.62 -12.37 12.91
C VAL A 109 3.74 -12.49 11.66
N ALA A 110 3.02 -11.42 11.33
CA ALA A 110 2.11 -11.36 10.19
C ALA A 110 2.52 -10.22 9.25
N GLY A 111 2.81 -10.56 7.99
CA GLY A 111 3.05 -9.57 6.93
C GLY A 111 1.75 -9.14 6.25
N ILE A 112 1.54 -7.84 6.11
CA ILE A 112 0.42 -7.24 5.39
C ILE A 112 1.00 -6.53 4.16
N PRO A 113 0.92 -7.14 2.96
CA PRO A 113 1.52 -6.57 1.77
C PRO A 113 0.78 -5.30 1.36
N LYS A 114 1.53 -4.20 1.24
CA LYS A 114 1.00 -2.89 0.84
C LYS A 114 1.79 -2.35 -0.34
N THR A 115 1.09 -2.14 -1.45
CA THR A 115 1.61 -1.51 -2.66
C THR A 115 0.48 -0.72 -3.31
N ILE A 116 0.80 0.46 -3.83
CA ILE A 116 -0.17 1.21 -4.65
C ILE A 116 -0.17 0.69 -6.09
N ASP A 117 0.90 0.03 -6.53
CA ASP A 117 1.10 -0.40 -7.92
C ASP A 117 0.24 -1.63 -8.31
N ASN A 118 -0.63 -2.14 -7.42
CA ASN A 118 -1.46 -3.34 -7.60
C ASN A 118 -0.74 -4.57 -8.19
N ASN A 119 0.48 -4.82 -7.74
CA ASN A 119 1.36 -5.85 -8.31
C ASN A 119 1.60 -7.05 -7.37
N ILE A 120 0.63 -7.38 -6.54
CA ILE A 120 0.71 -8.54 -5.64
C ILE A 120 0.12 -9.75 -6.38
N ALA A 121 0.96 -10.73 -6.73
CA ALA A 121 0.59 -11.86 -7.60
C ALA A 121 -0.61 -12.72 -7.13
N VAL A 122 -0.98 -12.65 -5.85
CA VAL A 122 -2.01 -13.50 -5.23
C VAL A 122 -3.32 -12.77 -4.94
N ILE A 123 -3.40 -11.46 -5.19
CA ILE A 123 -4.64 -10.69 -5.06
C ILE A 123 -4.88 -9.89 -6.33
N GLU A 124 -6.14 -9.70 -6.68
CA GLU A 124 -6.52 -8.90 -7.86
C GLU A 124 -6.38 -7.40 -7.61
N LYS A 125 -6.43 -6.99 -6.33
CA LYS A 125 -6.49 -5.59 -5.94
C LYS A 125 -5.82 -5.33 -4.60
N SER A 126 -4.84 -4.43 -4.60
CA SER A 126 -4.17 -3.94 -3.39
C SER A 126 -4.89 -2.73 -2.77
N PHE A 127 -4.55 -2.46 -1.51
CA PHE A 127 -4.96 -1.24 -0.83
C PHE A 127 -4.52 0.01 -1.59
N ASP A 128 -5.32 1.07 -1.47
CA ASP A 128 -5.07 2.40 -2.03
C ASP A 128 -5.06 2.49 -3.57
N PHE A 129 -5.23 1.38 -4.30
CA PHE A 129 -5.18 1.37 -5.76
C PHE A 129 -6.28 2.24 -6.42
N ASP A 130 -7.53 2.12 -5.99
CA ASP A 130 -8.63 2.95 -6.51
C ASP A 130 -8.42 4.43 -6.20
N THR A 131 -8.00 4.71 -4.97
CA THR A 131 -7.72 6.09 -4.54
C THR A 131 -6.63 6.70 -5.41
N ALA A 132 -5.57 5.93 -5.72
CA ALA A 132 -4.53 6.37 -6.63
C ALA A 132 -5.08 6.67 -8.04
N ILE A 133 -5.92 5.80 -8.59
CA ILE A 133 -6.56 6.03 -9.90
C ILE A 133 -7.41 7.30 -9.90
N GLU A 134 -8.20 7.56 -8.85
CA GLU A 134 -9.03 8.76 -8.78
C GLU A 134 -8.19 10.05 -8.68
N GLU A 135 -7.08 10.05 -7.95
CA GLU A 135 -6.16 11.19 -7.93
C GLU A 135 -5.43 11.37 -9.26
N ASP A 136 -5.01 10.29 -9.90
CA ASP A 136 -4.32 10.33 -11.20
C ASP A 136 -5.23 10.84 -12.32
N LYS A 137 -6.52 10.47 -12.30
CA LYS A 137 -7.53 11.05 -13.20
C LYS A 137 -7.65 12.56 -13.02
N ARG A 138 -7.64 13.07 -11.78
CA ARG A 138 -7.66 14.52 -11.54
C ARG A 138 -6.43 15.20 -12.11
N ALA A 139 -5.25 14.59 -11.95
CA ALA A 139 -4.01 15.12 -12.52
C ALA A 139 -4.04 15.14 -14.05
N ILE A 140 -4.53 14.07 -14.70
CA ILE A 140 -4.73 14.00 -16.15
C ILE A 140 -5.68 15.10 -16.62
N ASN A 141 -6.86 15.24 -15.99
CA ASN A 141 -7.84 16.23 -16.40
C ASN A 141 -7.33 17.66 -16.24
N ALA A 142 -6.62 17.96 -15.15
CA ALA A 142 -6.00 19.26 -14.94
C ALA A 142 -4.96 19.57 -16.01
N ALA A 143 -4.11 18.60 -16.37
CA ALA A 143 -3.16 18.76 -17.47
C ALA A 143 -3.88 18.98 -18.81
N HIS A 144 -4.90 18.19 -19.12
CA HIS A 144 -5.65 18.33 -20.36
C HIS A 144 -6.23 19.73 -20.53
N MET A 145 -6.92 20.26 -19.51
CA MET A 145 -7.50 21.60 -19.53
C MET A 145 -6.45 22.70 -19.74
N GLU A 146 -5.27 22.55 -19.13
CA GLU A 146 -4.17 23.50 -19.32
C GLU A 146 -3.66 23.48 -20.77
N PHE A 147 -3.37 22.29 -21.31
CA PHE A 147 -2.73 22.17 -22.63
C PHE A 147 -3.69 22.38 -23.80
N GLU A 148 -4.99 22.15 -23.62
CA GLU A 148 -6.03 22.51 -24.61
C GLU A 148 -6.07 24.03 -24.87
N SER A 149 -5.67 24.84 -23.88
CA SER A 149 -5.63 26.29 -23.99
C SER A 149 -4.45 26.81 -24.84
N PHE A 150 -3.49 25.95 -25.20
CA PHE A 150 -2.33 26.29 -26.02
C PHE A 150 -2.40 25.66 -27.40
N LYS A 151 -2.15 26.45 -28.44
CA LYS A 151 -1.95 25.91 -29.79
C LYS A 151 -0.74 24.97 -29.78
N ASN A 152 -0.96 23.73 -30.20
CA ASN A 152 0.04 22.65 -30.19
C ASN A 152 0.59 22.32 -28.79
N GLY A 153 -0.21 22.49 -27.74
CA GLY A 153 0.16 22.11 -26.38
C GLY A 153 0.32 20.59 -26.23
N VAL A 154 1.37 20.16 -25.53
CA VAL A 154 1.61 18.74 -25.21
C VAL A 154 1.79 18.61 -23.70
N GLY A 155 0.88 17.85 -23.07
CA GLY A 155 0.93 17.55 -21.65
C GLY A 155 1.61 16.21 -21.36
N ILE A 156 2.54 16.20 -20.41
CA ILE A 156 3.17 14.98 -19.91
C ILE A 156 2.84 14.85 -18.43
N VAL A 157 2.10 13.79 -18.09
CA VAL A 157 1.72 13.48 -16.71
C VAL A 157 2.45 12.22 -16.26
N LYS A 158 3.31 12.33 -15.26
CA LYS A 158 4.02 11.19 -14.68
C LYS A 158 3.21 10.60 -13.53
N LEU A 159 2.80 9.35 -13.67
CA LEU A 159 2.04 8.61 -12.67
C LEU A 159 2.94 7.64 -11.86
N MET A 160 2.37 7.01 -10.85
CA MET A 160 3.01 5.92 -10.10
C MET A 160 3.06 4.63 -10.95
N GLY A 161 3.77 3.59 -10.48
CA GLY A 161 4.02 2.37 -11.25
C GLY A 161 5.51 2.17 -11.51
N ARG A 162 6.23 1.61 -10.52
CA ARG A 162 7.70 1.50 -10.59
C ARG A 162 8.18 0.53 -11.67
N TYR A 163 7.50 -0.61 -11.78
CA TYR A 163 7.90 -1.71 -12.66
C TYR A 163 6.73 -2.24 -13.51
N ASN A 164 5.54 -1.70 -13.32
CA ASN A 164 4.34 -2.07 -14.04
C ASN A 164 3.49 -0.83 -14.28
N GLY A 165 2.65 -0.89 -15.30
CA GLY A 165 1.83 0.19 -15.78
C GLY A 165 0.37 0.13 -15.36
N PHE A 166 -0.01 -0.66 -14.33
CA PHE A 166 -1.42 -0.80 -13.98
C PHE A 166 -2.08 0.53 -13.65
N ILE A 167 -1.46 1.34 -12.81
CA ILE A 167 -1.98 2.67 -12.47
C ILE A 167 -2.17 3.51 -13.74
N ALA A 168 -1.13 3.62 -14.58
CA ALA A 168 -1.19 4.42 -15.80
C ALA A 168 -2.25 3.92 -16.79
N MET A 169 -2.38 2.61 -16.95
CA MET A 169 -3.37 1.99 -17.83
C MET A 169 -4.79 2.22 -17.31
N TYR A 170 -5.05 1.99 -16.03
CA TYR A 170 -6.38 2.17 -15.44
C TYR A 170 -6.78 3.65 -15.40
N ALA A 171 -5.86 4.56 -15.08
CA ALA A 171 -6.12 6.00 -15.12
C ALA A 171 -6.41 6.47 -16.55
N THR A 172 -5.67 5.94 -17.55
CA THR A 172 -5.93 6.19 -18.98
C THR A 172 -7.30 5.69 -19.40
N LEU A 173 -7.67 4.46 -19.05
CA LEU A 173 -8.99 3.88 -19.39
C LEU A 173 -10.15 4.62 -18.72
N ALA A 174 -9.92 5.16 -17.53
CA ALA A 174 -10.92 5.92 -16.79
C ALA A 174 -10.98 7.40 -17.20
N SER A 175 -10.01 7.90 -17.97
CA SER A 175 -10.00 9.22 -18.58
C SER A 175 -10.35 9.12 -20.07
N ARG A 176 -10.86 10.20 -20.67
CA ARG A 176 -11.11 10.27 -22.13
C ARG A 176 -10.05 11.09 -22.86
N ASP A 177 -9.11 11.66 -22.09
CA ASP A 177 -8.32 12.81 -22.49
C ASP A 177 -6.83 12.49 -22.62
N VAL A 178 -6.50 11.20 -22.76
CA VAL A 178 -5.15 10.69 -22.90
C VAL A 178 -4.95 10.16 -24.32
N ASP A 179 -4.02 10.78 -25.05
CA ASP A 179 -3.68 10.34 -26.41
C ASP A 179 -2.66 9.19 -26.42
N TYR A 180 -1.74 9.16 -25.45
CA TYR A 180 -0.69 8.14 -25.34
C TYR A 180 -0.46 7.72 -23.89
N CYS A 181 -0.42 6.41 -23.66
CA CYS A 181 -0.11 5.80 -22.37
C CYS A 181 1.24 5.06 -22.46
N LEU A 182 2.26 5.56 -21.77
CA LEU A 182 3.59 4.97 -21.75
C LEU A 182 3.74 4.09 -20.51
N ILE A 183 3.96 2.79 -20.71
CA ILE A 183 4.06 1.81 -19.63
C ILE A 183 5.33 0.95 -19.73
N PRO A 184 5.90 0.47 -18.61
CA PRO A 184 7.08 -0.38 -18.60
C PRO A 184 6.95 -1.65 -19.46
N GLU A 185 5.74 -2.18 -19.60
CA GLU A 185 5.44 -3.40 -20.34
C GLU A 185 5.48 -3.22 -21.85
N SER A 186 5.42 -1.98 -22.35
CA SER A 186 5.42 -1.65 -23.77
C SER A 186 6.53 -0.63 -24.06
N PRO A 187 7.79 -1.07 -24.26
CA PRO A 187 8.90 -0.19 -24.55
C PRO A 187 8.66 0.66 -25.80
N PHE A 188 9.15 1.89 -25.77
CA PHE A 188 9.05 2.83 -26.87
C PHE A 188 10.41 3.50 -27.14
N TYR A 189 10.51 4.15 -28.30
CA TYR A 189 11.64 4.97 -28.68
C TYR A 189 11.13 6.34 -29.11
N LEU A 190 11.98 7.36 -28.98
CA LEU A 190 11.59 8.75 -29.24
C LEU A 190 11.51 9.06 -30.74
N GLU A 191 12.53 8.66 -31.48
CA GLU A 191 12.77 9.04 -32.88
C GLU A 191 12.80 7.84 -33.83
N GLY A 192 12.41 8.05 -35.08
CA GLY A 192 12.36 7.01 -36.12
C GLY A 192 10.92 6.64 -36.48
N MET A 193 10.78 5.83 -37.54
CA MET A 193 9.48 5.41 -38.04
C MET A 193 8.73 4.60 -36.98
N GLY A 194 7.59 5.09 -36.50
CA GLY A 194 6.80 4.53 -35.39
C GLY A 194 7.28 4.99 -34.01
N GLY A 195 8.11 6.03 -33.94
CA GLY A 195 8.58 6.62 -32.69
C GLY A 195 7.57 7.59 -32.08
N LEU A 196 7.71 7.86 -30.79
CA LEU A 196 6.80 8.73 -30.04
C LEU A 196 6.67 10.12 -30.68
N PHE A 197 7.75 10.71 -31.20
CA PHE A 197 7.70 12.04 -31.83
C PHE A 197 6.89 12.05 -33.12
N GLU A 198 7.01 11.04 -33.97
CA GLU A 198 6.22 10.94 -35.20
C GLU A 198 4.72 10.87 -34.87
N PHE A 199 4.37 10.08 -33.86
CA PHE A 199 3.01 9.94 -33.37
C PHE A 199 2.44 11.24 -32.80
N ILE A 200 3.22 11.99 -32.01
CA ILE A 200 2.82 13.30 -31.49
C ILE A 200 2.62 14.29 -32.64
N GLU A 201 3.53 14.35 -33.61
CA GLU A 201 3.40 15.23 -34.78
C GLU A 201 2.13 14.93 -35.61
N GLN A 202 1.74 13.66 -35.73
CA GLN A 202 0.49 13.28 -36.40
C GLN A 202 -0.74 13.72 -35.60
N ARG A 203 -0.69 13.65 -34.27
CA ARG A 203 -1.81 14.01 -33.40
C ARG A 203 -2.05 15.52 -33.29
N LEU A 204 -0.99 16.32 -33.46
CA LEU A 204 -1.02 17.78 -33.44
C LEU A 204 -1.50 18.41 -34.76
N LYS A 205 -1.56 17.63 -35.85
CA LYS A 205 -2.08 18.07 -37.15
C LYS A 205 -3.61 18.00 -37.20
#